data_AF-A0A349JZU8-F1
#
_entry.id   AF-A0A349JZU8-F1
#
_cell.length_a   1.000
_cell.length_b   1.000
_cell.length_c   1.000
_cell.angle_alpha   90.00
_cell.angle_beta   90.00
_cell.angle_gamma   90.00
#
_symmetry.space_group_name_H-M   'P 1'
#
loop_
_entity.id
_entity.type
_entity.pdbx_description
1 polymer ?
#
loop_
_entity_poly.entity_id
_entity_poly.type
_entity_poly.pdbx_seq_one_letter_code
_entity_poly.pdbx_strand_id
1 'polypeptide(L)'
;TSSEIFLSVRGGPLGPDRVRKIVKERAHQAGIKQNIYPHLLRHSFATHLLQNGADLRVIQELLGHADIATTQIYTHVDDQRLRKVHRQFHPRA
;
A
#
# COMPACT_ATOMS: atom_id res chain seq x y z
N THR A 1 12.57 -14.17 -26.02
CA THR A 1 12.99 -12.81 -25.64
C THR A 1 12.50 -12.58 -24.23
N SER A 2 13.38 -12.31 -23.26
CA SER A 2 12.98 -12.14 -21.86
C SER A 2 12.14 -10.85 -21.72
N SER A 3 10.89 -10.97 -21.26
CA SER A 3 9.90 -9.90 -21.18
C SER A 3 9.96 -9.13 -19.87
N GLU A 4 11.16 -8.77 -19.44
CA GLU A 4 11.38 -8.05 -18.18
C GLU A 4 11.21 -6.55 -18.41
N ILE A 5 10.31 -5.92 -17.63
CA ILE A 5 10.09 -4.47 -17.70
C ILE A 5 11.22 -3.71 -16.99
N PHE A 6 11.76 -4.27 -15.91
CA PHE A 6 12.81 -3.65 -15.11
C PHE A 6 14.13 -4.41 -15.26
N LEU A 7 15.14 -3.72 -15.77
CA LEU A 7 16.46 -4.27 -16.01
C LEU A 7 17.48 -3.72 -15.01
N SER A 8 18.43 -4.57 -14.67
CA SER A 8 19.67 -4.19 -14.01
C SER A 8 20.65 -3.55 -14.99
N VAL A 9 21.68 -2.88 -14.46
CA VAL A 9 22.76 -2.28 -15.27
C VAL A 9 23.52 -3.29 -16.13
N ARG A 10 23.40 -4.59 -15.84
CA ARG A 10 24.02 -5.69 -16.60
C ARG A 10 23.09 -6.28 -17.66
N GLY A 11 21.89 -5.71 -17.86
CA GLY A 11 20.90 -6.17 -18.83
C GLY A 11 20.05 -7.36 -18.40
N GLY A 12 20.33 -7.98 -17.24
CA GLY A 12 19.46 -9.01 -16.63
C GLY A 12 18.32 -8.40 -15.80
N PRO A 13 17.36 -9.20 -15.30
CA PRO A 13 16.24 -8.73 -14.49
C PRO A 13 16.69 -7.97 -13.24
N LEU A 14 15.91 -6.97 -12.84
CA LEU A 14 16.16 -6.22 -11.62
C LEU A 14 15.79 -7.04 -10.38
N GLY A 15 16.79 -7.39 -9.55
CA GLY A 15 16.55 -8.17 -8.34
C GLY A 15 15.83 -7.39 -7.22
N PRO A 16 15.08 -8.09 -6.35
CA PRO A 16 14.29 -7.47 -5.28
C PRO A 16 15.13 -6.69 -4.26
N ASP A 17 16.35 -7.16 -3.95
CA ASP A 17 17.26 -6.43 -3.05
C ASP A 17 17.71 -5.10 -3.64
N ARG A 18 17.85 -5.04 -4.97
CA ARG A 18 18.19 -3.78 -5.64
C ARG A 18 17.02 -2.81 -5.56
N VAL A 19 15.78 -3.28 -5.72
CA VAL A 19 14.57 -2.46 -5.51
C VAL A 19 14.53 -1.90 -4.09
N ARG A 20 14.80 -2.72 -3.07
CA ARG A 20 14.88 -2.25 -1.67
C ARG A 20 15.92 -1.15 -1.48
N LYS A 21 17.11 -1.30 -2.07
CA LYS A 21 18.18 -0.28 -2.03
C LYS A 21 17.75 1.01 -2.74
N ILE A 22 17.19 0.91 -3.94
CA ILE A 22 16.69 2.06 -4.71
C ILE A 22 15.65 2.84 -3.89
N VAL A 23 14.68 2.15 -3.28
CA VAL A 23 13.65 2.81 -2.44
C VAL A 23 14.28 3.58 -1.28
N LYS A 24 15.25 2.98 -0.58
CA LYS A 24 15.96 3.65 0.53
C LYS A 24 16.78 4.85 0.06
N GLU A 25 17.53 4.70 -1.02
CA GLU A 25 18.33 5.78 -1.63
C GLU A 25 17.42 6.97 -2.01
N ARG A 26 16.27 6.70 -2.62
CA ARG A 26 15.29 7.73 -3.01
C ARG A 26 14.63 8.40 -1.81
N ALA A 27 14.30 7.66 -0.77
CA ALA A 27 13.74 8.24 0.46
C ALA A 27 14.73 9.20 1.13
N HIS A 28 16.01 8.82 1.20
CA HIS A 28 17.06 9.69 1.74
C HIS A 28 17.20 10.97 0.89
N GLN A 29 17.20 10.85 -0.44
CA GLN A 29 17.28 12.00 -1.36
C GLN A 29 16.06 12.92 -1.23
N ALA A 30 14.89 12.38 -0.93
CA ALA A 30 13.68 13.15 -0.67
C ALA A 30 13.63 13.78 0.75
N GLY A 31 14.68 13.62 1.57
CA GLY A 31 14.71 14.13 2.94
C GLY A 31 13.82 13.39 3.92
N ILE A 32 13.34 12.19 3.57
CA ILE A 32 12.48 11.38 4.43
C ILE A 32 13.35 10.68 5.48
N LYS A 33 13.19 11.09 6.74
CA LYS A 33 13.96 10.53 7.88
C LYS A 33 13.53 9.12 8.28
N GLN A 34 12.31 8.72 7.92
CA GLN A 34 11.80 7.38 8.20
C GLN A 34 12.49 6.35 7.31
N ASN A 35 12.73 5.15 7.84
CA ASN A 35 13.24 4.03 7.05
C ASN A 35 12.14 3.51 6.10
N ILE A 36 12.24 3.85 4.81
CA ILE A 36 11.28 3.45 3.77
C ILE A 36 11.72 2.16 3.08
N TYR A 37 10.76 1.27 2.82
CA TYR A 37 10.93 0.01 2.09
C TYR A 37 9.66 -0.34 1.30
N PRO A 38 9.72 -1.25 0.30
CA PRO A 38 8.60 -1.51 -0.62
C PRO A 38 7.26 -1.81 0.06
N HIS A 39 7.24 -2.63 1.12
CA HIS A 39 5.98 -2.92 1.83
C HIS A 39 5.40 -1.70 2.56
N LEU A 40 6.24 -0.76 3.04
CA LEU A 40 5.75 0.46 3.65
C LEU A 40 5.06 1.36 2.61
N LEU A 41 5.62 1.46 1.39
CA LEU A 41 4.98 2.18 0.29
C LEU A 41 3.62 1.56 -0.09
N ARG A 42 3.55 0.22 -0.14
CA ARG A 42 2.30 -0.51 -0.37
C ARG A 42 1.26 -0.21 0.71
N HIS A 43 1.68 -0.18 1.98
CA HIS A 43 0.78 0.16 3.08
C HIS A 43 0.30 1.61 3.00
N SER A 44 1.19 2.57 2.72
CA SER A 44 0.82 3.98 2.53
C SER A 44 -0.19 4.15 1.40
N PHE A 45 -0.04 3.43 0.28
CA PHE A 45 -1.02 3.44 -0.81
C PHE A 45 -2.40 2.95 -0.34
N ALA A 46 -2.45 1.82 0.35
CA ALA A 46 -3.70 1.24 0.84
C ALA A 46 -4.41 2.17 1.85
N THR A 47 -3.66 2.68 2.83
CA THR A 47 -4.17 3.60 3.84
C THR A 47 -4.63 4.90 3.19
N HIS A 48 -3.91 5.42 2.20
CA HIS A 48 -4.30 6.63 1.48
C HIS A 48 -5.63 6.44 0.73
N LEU A 49 -5.82 5.31 0.05
CA LEU A 49 -7.09 5.01 -0.62
C LEU A 49 -8.24 4.89 0.38
N LEU A 50 -8.03 4.18 1.48
CA LEU A 50 -9.04 3.98 2.51
C LEU A 50 -9.47 5.30 3.17
N GLN A 51 -8.50 6.18 3.47
CA GLN A 51 -8.76 7.52 4.02
C GLN A 51 -9.58 8.40 3.06
N ASN A 52 -9.43 8.21 1.75
CA ASN A 52 -10.21 8.91 0.73
C ASN A 52 -11.53 8.20 0.38
N GLY A 53 -11.93 7.21 1.18
CA GLY A 53 -13.24 6.56 1.06
C GLY A 53 -13.33 5.49 -0.02
N ALA A 54 -12.19 5.02 -0.57
CA ALA A 54 -12.19 3.89 -1.48
C ALA A 54 -12.70 2.62 -0.78
N ASP A 55 -13.46 1.81 -1.52
CA ASP A 55 -13.99 0.55 -1.02
C ASP A 55 -12.85 -0.44 -0.75
N LEU A 56 -12.94 -1.17 0.36
CA LEU A 56 -11.92 -2.14 0.77
C LEU A 56 -11.72 -3.24 -0.28
N ARG A 57 -12.76 -3.68 -0.98
CA ARG A 57 -12.66 -4.66 -2.07
C ARG A 57 -11.87 -4.11 -3.25
N VAL A 58 -12.09 -2.84 -3.60
CA VAL A 58 -11.33 -2.16 -4.66
C VAL A 58 -9.85 -2.04 -4.27
N ILE A 59 -9.55 -1.69 -3.02
CA ILE A 59 -8.17 -1.64 -2.53
C ILE A 59 -7.52 -3.03 -2.59
N GLN A 60 -8.25 -4.09 -2.24
CA GLN A 60 -7.76 -5.48 -2.30
C GLN A 60 -7.45 -5.92 -3.74
N GLU A 61 -8.31 -5.59 -4.70
CA GLU A 61 -8.09 -5.87 -6.12
C GLU A 61 -6.83 -5.15 -6.63
N LEU A 62 -6.69 -3.85 -6.33
CA LEU A 62 -5.55 -3.03 -6.74
C LEU A 62 -4.23 -3.49 -6.14
N LEU A 63 -4.26 -4.05 -4.93
CA LEU A 63 -3.09 -4.59 -4.26
C LEU A 63 -2.74 -6.01 -4.73
N GLY A 64 -3.70 -6.76 -5.28
CA GLY A 64 -3.49 -8.13 -5.72
C GLY A 64 -3.50 -9.15 -4.57
N HIS A 65 -4.21 -10.26 -4.79
CA HIS A 65 -4.58 -11.33 -3.84
C HIS A 65 -3.43 -12.13 -3.17
N ALA A 66 -2.17 -11.69 -3.19
CA ALA A 66 -1.04 -12.55 -2.81
C ALA A 66 -0.68 -12.59 -1.31
N ASP A 67 -1.40 -11.90 -0.42
CA ASP A 67 -1.32 -12.24 1.01
C ASP A 67 -2.49 -11.67 1.82
N ILE A 68 -3.38 -12.55 2.26
CA ILE A 68 -4.55 -12.28 3.12
C ILE A 68 -4.11 -11.96 4.57
N ALA A 69 -2.82 -12.05 4.89
CA ALA A 69 -2.28 -11.91 6.24
C ALA A 69 -2.30 -10.47 6.83
N THR A 70 -2.73 -9.44 6.10
CA THR A 70 -2.79 -8.04 6.62
C THR A 70 -4.17 -7.40 6.63
N THR A 71 -5.23 -8.18 6.37
CA THR A 71 -6.61 -7.67 6.25
C THR A 71 -7.14 -7.05 7.55
N GLN A 72 -6.62 -7.45 8.71
CA GLN A 72 -7.07 -6.97 10.02
C GLN A 72 -6.71 -5.50 10.32
N ILE A 73 -5.67 -4.94 9.68
CA ILE A 73 -5.28 -3.54 9.92
C ILE A 73 -6.30 -2.57 9.28
N TYR A 74 -6.87 -2.94 8.13
CA TYR A 74 -7.85 -2.09 7.44
C TYR A 74 -9.23 -2.08 8.13
N THR A 75 -9.58 -3.12 8.87
CA THR A 75 -10.81 -3.19 9.66
C THR A 75 -10.84 -2.12 10.76
N HIS A 76 -9.69 -1.78 11.35
CA HIS A 76 -9.65 -0.80 12.43
C HIS A 76 -9.98 0.63 11.96
N VAL A 77 -9.65 0.96 10.71
CA VAL A 77 -10.01 2.26 10.10
C VAL A 77 -11.49 2.28 9.68
N ASP A 78 -12.04 1.14 9.30
CA ASP A 78 -13.47 1.03 8.97
C ASP A 78 -14.36 1.28 10.20
N ASP A 79 -13.98 0.92 11.44
CA ASP A 79 -14.80 1.18 12.64
C ASP A 79 -15.14 2.67 12.83
N GLN A 80 -14.20 3.58 12.58
CA GLN A 80 -14.48 5.02 12.66
C GLN A 80 -15.45 5.50 11.56
N ARG A 81 -15.34 4.94 10.35
CA ARG A 81 -16.20 5.28 9.22
C ARG A 81 -17.58 4.66 9.38
N LEU A 82 -17.66 3.39 9.77
CA LEU A 82 -18.89 2.67 10.09
C LEU A 82 -19.66 3.40 11.18
N ARG A 83 -18.99 3.86 12.25
CA ARG A 83 -19.61 4.68 13.29
C ARG A 83 -20.11 6.03 12.77
N LYS A 84 -19.44 6.65 11.79
CA LYS A 84 -19.91 7.90 11.16
C LYS A 84 -21.14 7.66 10.29
N VAL A 85 -21.09 6.67 9.39
CA VAL A 85 -22.20 6.30 8.51
C VAL A 85 -23.41 5.83 9.33
N HIS A 86 -23.18 5.00 10.34
CA HIS A 86 -24.20 4.57 11.29
C HIS A 86 -24.83 5.80 12.00
N ARG A 87 -24.04 6.71 12.57
CA ARG A 87 -24.62 7.93 13.17
C ARG A 87 -25.40 8.79 12.18
N GLN A 88 -25.00 8.82 10.92
CA GLN A 88 -25.59 9.69 9.91
C GLN A 88 -26.88 9.13 9.30
N PHE A 89 -27.02 7.81 9.21
CA PHE A 89 -28.14 7.16 8.52
C PHE A 89 -28.94 6.18 9.39
N HIS A 90 -28.52 5.92 10.64
CA HIS A 90 -29.27 5.04 11.51
C HIS A 90 -30.45 5.80 12.13
N PRO A 91 -31.70 5.37 11.90
CA PRO A 91 -32.92 6.14 12.23
C PRO A 91 -33.19 6.32 13.73
N ARG A 92 -32.28 5.85 14.60
CA ARG A 92 -32.39 5.85 16.07
C ARG A 92 -31.05 6.09 16.79
N ALA A 93 -30.02 6.57 16.10
CA ALA A 93 -28.71 6.86 16.70
C ALA A 93 -28.62 8.29 17.25
#